data_AF-A0A7Y1YPM2-F1
#
_entry.id   AF-A0A7Y1YPM2-F1
#
_cell.length_a   1.000
_cell.length_b   1.000
_cell.length_c   1.000
_cell.angle_alpha   90.00
_cell.angle_beta   90.00
_cell.angle_gamma   90.00
#
_symmetry.space_group_name_H-M   'P 1'
#
loop_
_entity.id
_entity.type
_entity.pdbx_description
1 polymer ?
#
loop_
_entity_poly.entity_id
_entity_poly.type
_entity_poly.pdbx_seq_one_letter_code
_entity_poly.pdbx_strand_id
1 'polypeptide(L)'
;MEDEVVRRARETIEARLHEPSFSIEVLCKEVHMSRSQLHRRIKQQTGLSTSLFIRKIRLERAAKLLKDTNDNISEIAYQTGIDSPQNFSKYFSLEYGMAPSAYRKSVLEAQKVSGSPAAGETSTSTVQTSYLSTTIIYIIVILSVILGLIFIILYK
;
A
#
# COMPACT_ATOMS: atom_id res chain seq x y z
N MET A 1 -12.13 11.53 -7.01
CA MET A 1 -10.96 11.99 -7.78
C MET A 1 -9.81 12.09 -6.79
N GLU A 2 -8.73 11.35 -6.99
CA GLU A 2 -7.56 11.44 -6.10
C GLU A 2 -6.93 12.83 -6.23
N ASP A 3 -6.54 13.44 -5.12
CA ASP A 3 -5.89 14.74 -5.14
C ASP A 3 -4.47 14.60 -5.65
N GLU A 4 -4.22 15.15 -6.84
CA GLU A 4 -2.93 15.08 -7.54
C GLU A 4 -1.74 15.58 -6.70
N VAL A 5 -1.96 16.54 -5.80
CA VAL A 5 -0.90 17.03 -4.91
C VAL A 5 -0.58 16.00 -3.83
N VAL A 6 -1.60 15.35 -3.27
CA VAL A 6 -1.43 14.32 -2.24
C VAL A 6 -0.78 13.07 -2.82
N ARG A 7 -1.15 12.70 -4.06
CA ARG A 7 -0.51 11.62 -4.82
C ARG A 7 0.98 11.89 -5.03
N ARG A 8 1.33 13.05 -5.61
CA ARG A 8 2.75 13.44 -5.79
C ARG A 8 3.50 13.52 -4.46
N ALA A 9 2.88 14.06 -3.42
CA ALA A 9 3.49 14.11 -2.09
C ALA A 9 3.83 12.71 -1.57
N ARG A 10 2.93 11.73 -1.74
CA ARG A 10 3.19 10.33 -1.40
C ARG A 10 4.36 9.78 -2.20
N GLU A 11 4.37 9.95 -3.52
CA GLU A 11 5.45 9.46 -4.39
C GLU A 11 6.81 10.04 -4.01
N THR A 12 6.86 11.35 -3.71
CA THR A 12 8.08 12.00 -3.22
C THR A 12 8.56 11.40 -1.89
N ILE A 13 7.64 11.12 -0.96
CA ILE A 13 7.99 10.50 0.33
C ILE A 13 8.50 9.07 0.10
N GLU A 14 7.83 8.30 -0.75
CA GLU A 14 8.17 6.91 -1.06
C GLU A 14 9.56 6.79 -1.72
N ALA A 15 9.90 7.71 -2.61
CA ALA A 15 11.23 7.77 -3.24
C ALA A 15 12.36 8.08 -2.25
N ARG A 16 12.05 8.70 -1.10
CA ARG A 16 13.03 9.22 -0.13
C ARG A 16 12.84 8.66 1.28
N LEU A 17 12.25 7.46 1.38
CA LEU A 17 11.93 6.82 2.67
C LEU A 17 13.16 6.62 3.55
N HIS A 18 14.30 6.28 2.94
CA HIS A 18 15.54 5.97 3.63
C HIS A 18 16.26 7.19 4.21
N GLU A 19 15.82 8.41 3.89
CA GLU A 19 16.47 9.65 4.34
C GLU A 19 15.87 10.13 5.67
N PRO A 20 16.59 10.02 6.82
CA PRO A 20 16.07 10.50 8.10
C PRO A 20 15.91 12.03 8.13
N SER A 21 16.71 12.74 7.34
CA SER A 21 16.67 14.20 7.16
C SER A 21 15.51 14.68 6.27
N PHE A 22 14.75 13.78 5.66
CA PHE A 22 13.60 14.18 4.85
C PHE A 22 12.58 14.93 5.71
N SER A 23 12.35 16.19 5.37
CA SER A 23 11.56 17.12 6.17
C SER A 23 10.37 17.68 5.39
N ILE A 24 9.47 18.36 6.10
CA ILE A 24 8.31 19.02 5.49
C ILE A 24 8.78 20.09 4.49
N GLU A 25 9.91 20.74 4.75
CA GLU A 25 10.53 21.74 3.86
C GLU A 25 10.93 21.14 2.53
N VAL A 26 11.55 19.95 2.56
CA VAL A 26 11.93 19.21 1.36
C VAL A 26 10.68 18.89 0.57
N LEU A 27 9.68 18.29 1.21
CA LEU A 27 8.41 17.96 0.56
C LEU A 27 7.72 19.17 -0.08
N CYS A 28 7.71 20.32 0.60
CA CYS A 28 7.14 21.56 0.08
C CYS A 28 7.82 22.04 -1.20
N LYS A 29 9.16 21.93 -1.28
CA LYS A 29 9.93 22.29 -2.46
C LYS A 29 9.60 21.38 -3.65
N GLU A 30 9.54 20.07 -3.41
CA GLU A 30 9.27 19.06 -4.44
C GLU A 30 7.85 19.17 -5.03
N VAL A 31 6.86 19.49 -4.20
CA VAL A 31 5.46 19.62 -4.65
C VAL A 31 5.08 21.05 -5.03
N HIS A 32 6.04 21.99 -5.02
CA HIS A 32 5.86 23.41 -5.30
C HIS A 32 4.72 24.09 -4.52
N MET A 33 4.67 23.85 -3.21
CA MET A 33 3.67 24.45 -2.33
C MET A 33 4.27 25.08 -1.08
N SER A 34 3.62 26.11 -0.55
CA SER A 34 3.89 26.56 0.81
C SER A 34 3.49 25.50 1.84
N ARG A 35 4.13 25.51 3.02
CA ARG A 35 3.79 24.60 4.14
C ARG A 35 2.31 24.63 4.49
N SER A 36 1.70 25.83 4.54
CA SER A 36 0.29 26.00 4.90
C SER A 36 -0.66 25.41 3.85
N GLN A 37 -0.35 25.59 2.55
CA GLN A 37 -1.14 25.00 1.47
C GLN A 37 -1.06 23.47 1.50
N LEU A 38 0.16 22.92 1.60
CA LEU A 38 0.39 21.49 1.67
C LEU A 38 -0.33 20.86 2.87
N HIS A 39 -0.18 21.46 4.05
CA HIS A 39 -0.83 20.99 5.27
C HIS A 39 -2.36 20.98 5.14
N ARG A 40 -2.94 22.09 4.65
CA ARG A 40 -4.39 22.17 4.44
C ARG A 40 -4.87 21.09 3.48
N ARG A 41 -4.17 20.90 2.36
CA ARG A 41 -4.51 19.94 1.32
C ARG A 41 -4.47 18.51 1.85
N ILE A 42 -3.36 18.11 2.49
CA ILE A 42 -3.21 16.78 3.11
C ILE A 42 -4.29 16.56 4.17
N LYS A 43 -4.53 17.54 5.05
CA LYS A 43 -5.52 17.43 6.11
C LYS A 43 -6.94 17.25 5.56
N GLN A 44 -7.31 17.99 4.51
CA GLN A 44 -8.61 17.87 3.86
C GLN A 44 -8.82 16.50 3.21
N GLN A 45 -7.77 15.93 2.61
CA GLN A 45 -7.88 14.67 1.87
C GLN A 45 -7.72 13.43 2.75
N THR A 46 -6.89 13.51 3.79
CA THR A 46 -6.48 12.33 4.58
C THR A 46 -6.91 12.40 6.05
N GLY A 47 -7.32 13.57 6.53
CA GLY A 47 -7.55 13.80 7.96
C GLY A 47 -6.27 13.90 8.80
N LEU A 48 -5.08 13.78 8.21
CA LEU A 48 -3.80 13.78 8.92
C LEU A 48 -3.09 15.14 8.84
N SER A 49 -2.22 15.42 9.82
CA SER A 49 -1.20 16.47 9.64
C SER A 49 -0.14 15.98 8.64
N THR A 50 0.61 16.91 8.03
CA THR A 50 1.71 16.56 7.11
C THR A 50 2.74 15.63 7.75
N SER A 51 3.09 15.85 9.02
CA SER A 51 4.04 15.01 9.74
C SER A 51 3.52 13.59 9.98
N LEU A 52 2.24 13.45 10.34
CA LEU A 52 1.59 12.15 10.49
C LEU A 52 1.45 11.43 9.14
N PHE A 53 1.19 12.16 8.07
CA PHE A 53 1.12 11.60 6.72
C PHE A 53 2.47 10.99 6.29
N ILE A 54 3.58 11.72 6.47
CA ILE A 54 4.92 11.21 6.20
C ILE A 54 5.21 9.95 7.03
N ARG A 55 4.91 10.00 8.34
CA ARG A 55 5.11 8.85 9.24
C ARG A 55 4.29 7.65 8.81
N LYS A 56 3.02 7.84 8.45
CA LYS A 56 2.13 6.77 8.01
C LYS A 56 2.69 6.05 6.80
N ILE A 57 3.15 6.79 5.78
CA ILE A 57 3.76 6.20 4.57
C ILE A 57 5.02 5.39 4.92
N ARG A 58 5.88 5.91 5.81
CA ARG A 58 7.07 5.18 6.30
C ARG A 58 6.70 3.87 7.00
N LEU A 59 5.69 3.90 7.86
CA LEU A 59 5.20 2.71 8.57
C LEU A 59 4.52 1.72 7.62
N GLU A 60 3.78 2.19 6.61
CA GLU A 60 3.22 1.35 5.53
C GLU A 60 4.32 0.60 4.78
N ARG A 61 5.46 1.25 4.49
CA ARG A 61 6.63 0.56 3.91
C ARG A 61 7.23 -0.44 4.90
N ALA A 62 7.36 -0.06 6.17
CA ALA A 62 7.92 -0.94 7.19
C ALA A 62 7.10 -2.22 7.36
N ALA A 63 5.77 -2.14 7.32
CA ALA A 63 4.88 -3.29 7.38
C ALA A 63 5.12 -4.26 6.21
N LYS A 64 5.35 -3.74 5.00
CA LYS A 64 5.75 -4.55 3.84
C LYS A 64 7.10 -5.24 4.08
N LEU A 65 8.11 -4.51 4.54
CA LEU A 65 9.44 -5.08 4.86
C LEU A 65 9.36 -6.15 5.95
N LEU A 66 8.55 -5.96 6.98
CA LEU A 66 8.34 -6.95 8.05
C LEU A 66 7.77 -8.27 7.54
N LYS A 67 6.94 -8.21 6.49
CA LYS A 67 6.31 -9.35 5.83
C LYS A 67 7.23 -10.03 4.81
N ASP A 68 7.93 -9.22 4.01
CA ASP A 68 8.61 -9.69 2.81
C ASP A 68 10.10 -10.01 3.04
N THR A 69 10.65 -9.63 4.19
CA THR A 69 12.08 -9.79 4.53
C THR A 69 12.29 -10.36 5.93
N ASN A 70 13.51 -10.85 6.17
CA ASN A 70 13.97 -11.31 7.49
C ASN A 70 14.80 -10.26 8.23
N ASP A 71 14.85 -9.02 7.74
CA ASP A 71 15.65 -7.94 8.31
C ASP A 71 15.28 -7.69 9.77
N ASN A 72 16.26 -7.33 10.60
CA ASN A 72 15.97 -7.06 12.00
C ASN A 72 15.14 -5.76 12.15
N ILE A 73 14.45 -5.60 13.29
CA ILE A 73 13.54 -4.47 13.50
C ILE A 73 14.26 -3.11 13.43
N SER A 74 15.50 -3.05 13.93
CA SER A 74 16.31 -1.83 13.89
C SER A 74 16.68 -1.44 12.47
N GLU A 75 17.06 -2.42 11.65
CA GLU A 75 17.38 -2.21 10.25
C GLU A 75 16.17 -1.71 9.45
N ILE A 76 14.99 -2.28 9.66
CA ILE A 76 13.75 -1.80 9.04
C ILE A 76 13.42 -0.37 9.47
N ALA A 77 13.68 0.00 10.74
CA ALA A 77 13.51 1.37 11.20
C ALA A 77 14.38 2.35 10.38
N TYR A 78 15.66 2.03 10.23
CA TYR A 78 16.59 2.87 9.47
C TYR A 78 16.28 2.90 7.96
N GLN A 79 15.93 1.76 7.35
CA GLN A 79 15.54 1.69 5.95
C GLN A 79 14.29 2.54 5.62
N THR A 80 13.44 2.78 6.62
CA THR A 80 12.23 3.62 6.49
C THR A 80 12.43 5.03 7.03
N GLY A 81 13.68 5.41 7.32
CA GLY A 81 14.09 6.76 7.70
C GLY A 81 13.64 7.17 9.10
N ILE A 82 13.23 6.21 9.94
CA ILE A 82 12.94 6.46 11.35
C ILE A 82 14.25 6.36 12.13
N ASP A 83 14.61 7.47 12.77
CA ASP A 83 15.92 7.73 13.37
C ASP A 83 16.31 6.83 14.54
N SER A 84 15.33 6.16 15.18
CA SER A 84 15.60 5.22 16.26
C SER A 84 14.64 4.03 16.26
N PRO A 85 15.14 2.82 16.58
CA PRO A 85 14.31 1.62 16.76
C PRO A 85 13.24 1.77 17.85
N GLN A 86 13.50 2.60 18.86
CA GLN A 86 12.55 2.92 19.94
C GLN A 86 11.37 3.76 19.41
N ASN A 87 11.64 4.84 18.68
CA ASN A 87 10.59 5.64 18.04
C ASN A 87 9.82 4.80 17.03
N PHE A 88 10.52 3.99 16.24
CA PHE A 88 9.91 3.06 15.29
C PHE A 88 8.91 2.14 15.98
N SER A 89 9.34 1.42 17.01
CA SER A 89 8.49 0.45 17.71
C SER A 89 7.27 1.13 18.34
N LYS A 90 7.45 2.33 18.91
CA LYS A 90 6.35 3.14 19.45
C LYS A 90 5.36 3.54 18.36
N TYR A 91 5.84 4.13 17.27
CA TYR A 91 4.99 4.61 16.18
C TYR A 91 4.28 3.46 15.46
N PHE A 92 4.97 2.35 15.22
CA PHE A 92 4.41 1.16 14.61
C PHE A 92 3.30 0.57 15.47
N SER A 93 3.52 0.46 16.79
CA SER A 93 2.50 -0.07 17.71
C SER A 93 1.28 0.83 17.79
N LEU A 94 1.46 2.16 17.71
CA LEU A 94 0.34 3.11 17.66
C LEU A 94 -0.48 2.97 16.38
N GLU A 95 0.15 2.71 15.23
CA GLU A 95 -0.54 2.60 13.94
C GLU A 95 -1.22 1.22 13.75
N TYR A 96 -0.54 0.14 14.13
CA TYR A 96 -0.97 -1.24 13.86
C TYR A 96 -1.54 -1.98 15.08
N GLY A 97 -1.55 -1.35 16.26
CA GLY A 97 -2.08 -1.92 17.49
C GLY A 97 -1.23 -3.03 18.10
N MET A 98 -0.04 -3.33 17.55
CA MET A 98 0.86 -4.36 18.05
C MET A 98 2.32 -4.06 17.74
N ALA A 99 3.23 -4.66 18.52
CA ALA A 99 4.67 -4.50 18.31
C ALA A 99 5.12 -5.05 16.93
N PRO A 100 6.15 -4.46 16.30
CA PRO A 100 6.66 -4.92 15.00
C PRO A 100 7.02 -6.41 14.94
N SER A 101 7.61 -6.95 16.01
CA SER A 101 7.97 -8.37 16.10
C SER A 101 6.73 -9.27 16.17
N ALA A 102 5.70 -8.85 16.91
CA ALA A 102 4.42 -9.54 16.98
C ALA A 102 3.69 -9.48 15.63
N TYR A 103 3.73 -8.34 14.94
CA TYR A 103 3.20 -8.18 13.59
C TYR A 103 3.86 -9.12 12.59
N ARG A 104 5.20 -9.22 12.59
CA ARG A 104 5.91 -10.19 11.73
C ARG A 104 5.44 -11.62 12.01
N LYS A 105 5.38 -12.01 13.29
CA LYS A 105 4.96 -13.36 13.68
C LYS A 105 3.55 -13.67 13.19
N SER A 106 2.59 -12.76 13.38
CA SER A 106 1.19 -12.97 12.98
C SER A 106 1.04 -13.14 11.46
N VAL A 107 1.79 -12.37 10.67
CA VAL A 107 1.77 -12.48 9.21
C VAL A 107 2.39 -13.80 8.73
N LEU A 108 3.50 -14.25 9.34
CA LEU A 108 4.12 -15.53 9.02
C LEU A 108 3.22 -16.72 9.40
N GLU A 109 2.48 -16.62 10.51
CA GLU A 109 1.51 -17.65 10.91
C GLU A 109 0.35 -17.74 9.92
N ALA A 110 -0.20 -16.61 9.47
CA ALA A 110 -1.23 -16.58 8.43
C ALA A 110 -0.78 -17.21 7.11
N GLN A 111 0.51 -17.08 6.75
CA GLN A 111 1.10 -17.74 5.58
C GLN A 111 1.28 -19.25 5.75
N LYS A 112 1.48 -19.75 6.99
CA LYS A 112 1.59 -21.20 7.26
C LYS A 112 0.25 -21.91 7.24
N VAL A 113 -0.83 -21.26 7.71
CA VAL A 113 -2.19 -21.84 7.71
C VAL A 113 -2.74 -21.99 6.29
N SER A 114 -2.20 -21.25 5.31
CA SER A 114 -2.50 -21.44 3.88
C SER A 114 -1.68 -22.58 3.23
N GLY A 115 -0.89 -23.36 3.97
CA GLY A 115 -0.09 -24.47 3.45
C GLY A 115 -0.09 -25.78 4.28
N SER A 116 -0.98 -26.73 3.92
CA SER A 116 -0.94 -28.23 4.09
C SER A 116 -1.48 -28.92 5.37
N PRO A 117 -2.03 -30.18 5.33
CA PRO A 117 -1.74 -31.28 4.38
C PRO A 117 -2.88 -32.18 3.83
N ALA A 118 -2.82 -32.53 2.53
CA ALA A 118 -3.32 -33.81 1.99
C ALA A 118 -2.59 -34.14 0.68
N ALA A 119 -2.23 -35.41 0.50
CA ALA A 119 -1.47 -35.95 -0.61
C ALA A 119 -2.11 -35.69 -1.99
N GLY A 120 -1.26 -35.50 -3.00
CA GLY A 120 -1.65 -35.60 -4.40
C GLY A 120 -1.43 -34.32 -5.20
N GLU A 121 -0.39 -34.38 -6.04
CA GLU A 121 -0.25 -33.70 -7.32
C GLU A 121 0.29 -32.27 -7.37
N THR A 122 1.13 -32.13 -8.39
CA THR A 122 2.17 -31.15 -8.62
C THR A 122 1.66 -30.08 -9.58
N SER A 123 2.11 -28.84 -9.40
CA SER A 123 2.34 -27.80 -10.43
C SER A 123 1.53 -26.49 -10.27
N THR A 124 2.31 -25.41 -10.26
CA THR A 124 2.08 -24.07 -10.85
C THR A 124 1.25 -23.01 -10.10
N SER A 125 2.01 -22.06 -9.51
CA SER A 125 1.94 -20.61 -9.70
C SER A 125 0.55 -19.93 -9.72
N THR A 126 0.14 -19.28 -8.62
CA THR A 126 -0.98 -18.32 -8.65
C THR A 126 -0.80 -17.13 -7.71
N VAL A 127 -0.30 -16.01 -8.23
CA VAL A 127 -0.62 -14.65 -7.75
C VAL A 127 -1.13 -13.87 -8.98
N GLN A 128 -2.36 -14.15 -9.43
CA GLN A 128 -3.00 -13.41 -10.54
C GLN A 128 -4.52 -13.69 -10.66
N THR A 129 -5.34 -13.58 -9.59
CA THR A 129 -6.78 -13.95 -9.68
C THR A 129 -7.81 -12.86 -9.39
N SER A 130 -7.44 -11.60 -9.15
CA SER A 130 -8.45 -10.53 -8.90
C SER A 130 -8.89 -9.73 -10.14
N TYR A 131 -8.12 -9.69 -11.23
CA TYR A 131 -8.46 -8.90 -12.44
C TYR A 131 -9.23 -9.70 -13.51
N LEU A 132 -9.15 -11.03 -13.46
CA LEU A 132 -9.77 -11.93 -14.46
C LEU A 132 -11.29 -12.02 -14.28
N SER A 133 -11.79 -12.01 -13.03
CA SER A 133 -13.24 -12.11 -12.77
C SER A 133 -14.00 -10.88 -13.31
N THR A 134 -13.49 -9.66 -13.09
CA THR A 134 -14.16 -8.43 -13.54
C THR A 134 -14.13 -8.23 -15.06
N THR A 135 -13.02 -8.61 -15.72
CA THR A 135 -12.91 -8.49 -17.19
C THR A 135 -13.74 -9.51 -17.94
N ILE A 136 -13.83 -10.75 -17.45
CA ILE A 136 -14.66 -11.81 -18.04
C ILE A 136 -16.15 -11.44 -17.97
N ILE A 137 -16.62 -10.93 -16.83
CA ILE A 137 -18.00 -10.47 -16.68
C ILE A 137 -18.31 -9.36 -17.70
N TYR A 138 -17.40 -8.41 -17.89
CA TYR A 138 -17.58 -7.32 -18.86
C TYR A 138 -17.65 -7.83 -20.31
N ILE A 139 -16.82 -8.82 -20.68
CA ILE A 139 -16.87 -9.46 -22.01
C ILE A 139 -18.18 -10.20 -22.24
N ILE A 140 -18.68 -10.95 -21.24
CA ILE A 140 -19.95 -11.67 -21.34
C ILE A 140 -21.12 -10.71 -21.54
N VAL A 141 -21.13 -9.58 -20.81
CA VAL A 141 -22.15 -8.53 -20.95
C VAL A 141 -22.08 -7.86 -22.32
N ILE A 142 -20.88 -7.57 -22.84
CA ILE A 142 -20.73 -7.01 -24.19
C ILE A 142 -21.24 -8.02 -25.24
N LEU A 143 -20.87 -9.29 -25.11
CA LEU A 143 -21.27 -10.33 -26.05
C LEU A 143 -22.79 -10.53 -26.06
N SER A 144 -23.46 -10.49 -24.90
CA SER A 144 -24.91 -10.61 -24.83
C SER A 144 -25.65 -9.44 -25.47
N VAL A 145 -25.12 -8.21 -25.33
CA VAL A 145 -25.66 -7.02 -26.00
C VAL A 145 -25.47 -7.10 -27.51
N ILE A 146 -24.28 -7.51 -27.99
CA ILE A 146 -24.00 -7.67 -29.42
C ILE A 146 -24.92 -8.74 -30.03
N LEU A 147 -25.08 -9.89 -29.38
CA LEU A 147 -25.98 -10.94 -29.84
C LEU A 147 -27.44 -10.48 -29.86
N GLY A 148 -27.88 -9.71 -28.85
CA GLY A 148 -29.21 -9.09 -28.83
C GLY A 148 -29.44 -8.12 -30.00
N LEU A 149 -28.47 -7.27 -30.30
CA LEU A 149 -28.54 -6.35 -31.45
C LEU A 149 -28.56 -7.09 -32.77
N ILE A 150 -27.72 -8.12 -32.94
CA ILE A 150 -27.72 -8.98 -34.12
C ILE A 150 -29.08 -9.66 -34.28
N PHE A 151 -29.66 -10.17 -33.19
CA PHE A 151 -30.98 -10.80 -33.21
C PHE A 151 -32.07 -9.79 -33.62
N ILE A 152 -32.04 -8.56 -33.11
CA ILE A 152 -32.98 -7.50 -33.50
C ILE A 152 -32.86 -7.15 -34.99
N ILE A 153 -31.66 -7.15 -35.56
CA ILE A 153 -31.41 -6.85 -36.98
C ILE A 153 -31.85 -8.03 -37.87
N LEU A 154 -31.64 -9.27 -37.44
CA LEU A 154 -31.96 -10.46 -38.25
C LEU A 154 -33.45 -10.83 -38.24
N TYR A 155 -34.20 -10.43 -37.22
CA TYR A 155 -35.62 -10.79 -37.04
C TYR A 155 -36.59 -9.62 -37.22
N LYS A 156 -36.14 -8.53 -37.85
CA LYS A 156 -36.97 -7.41 -38.30
C LYS A 156 -36.94 -7.33 -39.82
#